data_AF-A0AAD6QNR4-F1
#
_entry.id   AF-A0AAD6QNR4-F1
#
_cell.length_a   1.000
_cell.length_b   1.000
_cell.length_c   1.000
_cell.angle_alpha   90.00
_cell.angle_beta   90.00
_cell.angle_gamma   90.00
#
_symmetry.space_group_name_H-M   'P 1'
#
loop_
_entity.id
_entity.type
_entity.pdbx_description
1 polymer ?
#
loop_
_entity_poly.entity_id
_entity_poly.type
_entity_poly.pdbx_seq_one_letter_code
_entity_poly.pdbx_strand_id
1 'polypeptide(L)'
;MMEKSWLLAVSLFLQIIPREAAFGIGGGVGVGIGNGGGGVWIGGGIRSSPTPSPGSSVSNPNSAYAALQSWKSAITDDPLKVLDTWVGTDVCAYKGVFCADPQDDDPGSVVVGIDLNHANLQGTLVKEISALADLSLLHLNSNRFSGTLPDTFKDLISLQELDLSNNHFSGRFPTVTLYIPNLMYLDLRFNSFSGPIPEDVFNKKLDAIFLNNNQFDSQIPQNLGNSPASVINLANNKLSGNIPASFGLMSSKVKEILFLNNQLTGCIPQGVGLFREMQVLDVSFNSLMGHLPDTISCLNQIEVLNLAHNKLSGQVPEPVCSLRSLVNLTVAYNFFSGFSQDCAKLFRNVGFDFSLNCIPGRDMQRPQPECSVIPGGGLSCLRIPSPQPLICGSLPQTLEAKISPSSP
;
A
#
# COMPACT_ATOMS: atom_id res chain seq x y z
N MET A 1 30.20 9.32 -39.20
CA MET A 1 29.45 8.15 -39.71
C MET A 1 29.40 7.14 -38.57
N MET A 2 28.32 7.13 -37.79
CA MET A 2 27.18 6.18 -37.90
C MET A 2 27.65 4.72 -37.76
N GLU A 3 27.05 3.82 -36.98
CA GLU A 3 25.90 3.76 -36.06
C GLU A 3 25.89 2.31 -35.51
N LYS A 4 25.41 2.10 -34.27
CA LYS A 4 24.62 0.92 -33.78
C LYS A 4 25.27 -0.48 -33.77
N SER A 5 24.92 -1.43 -32.88
CA SER A 5 24.01 -1.46 -31.73
C SER A 5 24.28 -2.72 -30.88
N TRP A 6 23.89 -2.57 -29.63
CA TRP A 6 23.74 -3.52 -28.53
C TRP A 6 22.82 -4.72 -28.82
N LEU A 7 23.08 -5.87 -28.19
CA LEU A 7 22.13 -6.85 -27.60
C LEU A 7 22.84 -8.20 -27.39
N LEU A 8 23.14 -8.60 -26.15
CA LEU A 8 23.35 -9.99 -25.73
C LEU A 8 23.54 -10.04 -24.21
N ALA A 9 22.51 -10.51 -23.48
CA ALA A 9 22.57 -11.27 -22.22
C ALA A 9 21.24 -11.14 -21.43
N VAL A 10 20.13 -11.52 -22.07
CA VAL A 10 18.89 -11.89 -21.37
C VAL A 10 18.47 -13.21 -22.00
N SER A 11 18.76 -14.32 -21.34
CA SER A 11 18.14 -15.66 -21.47
C SER A 11 19.12 -16.73 -21.00
N LEU A 12 19.11 -17.05 -19.71
CA LEU A 12 19.31 -18.42 -19.24
C LEU A 12 18.76 -18.52 -17.82
N PHE A 13 18.18 -19.67 -17.49
CA PHE A 13 17.52 -20.06 -16.23
C PHE A 13 16.00 -19.86 -16.16
N LEU A 14 15.32 -20.61 -17.03
CA LEU A 14 14.07 -21.28 -16.68
C LEU A 14 14.34 -22.80 -16.70
N GLN A 15 13.86 -23.47 -15.64
CA GLN A 15 13.74 -24.93 -15.42
C GLN A 15 14.99 -25.69 -14.94
N ILE A 16 14.99 -26.07 -13.66
CA ILE A 16 14.78 -27.46 -13.15
C ILE A 16 14.66 -27.36 -11.62
N ILE A 17 13.51 -27.75 -11.07
CA ILE A 17 13.28 -27.97 -9.63
C ILE A 17 13.19 -29.48 -9.41
N PRO A 18 13.99 -30.10 -8.53
CA PRO A 18 13.58 -31.28 -7.80
C PRO A 18 13.00 -30.88 -6.43
N ARG A 19 11.86 -31.49 -6.09
CA ARG A 19 11.28 -31.52 -4.75
C ARG A 19 12.25 -32.23 -3.80
N GLU A 20 12.56 -31.62 -2.66
CA GLU A 20 12.32 -32.15 -1.30
C GLU A 20 12.95 -31.25 -0.23
N ALA A 21 12.39 -31.35 0.97
CA ALA A 21 12.53 -30.44 2.08
C ALA A 21 13.90 -30.51 2.79
N ALA A 22 14.41 -29.34 3.22
CA ALA A 22 15.21 -29.21 4.43
C ALA A 22 15.16 -27.77 4.95
N PHE A 23 14.79 -27.64 6.23
CA PHE A 23 14.85 -26.42 7.03
C PHE A 23 16.27 -25.81 7.05
N GLY A 24 16.37 -24.50 6.83
CA GLY A 24 17.60 -23.72 7.02
C GLY A 24 17.28 -22.23 7.11
N ILE A 25 17.47 -21.65 8.29
CA ILE A 25 17.29 -20.23 8.59
C ILE A 25 18.41 -19.43 7.90
N GLY A 26 18.06 -18.38 7.16
CA GLY A 26 19.01 -17.41 6.61
C GLY A 26 18.30 -16.21 5.99
N GLY A 27 18.51 -15.04 6.59
CA GLY A 27 17.92 -13.77 6.15
C GLY A 27 18.49 -13.27 4.81
N GLY A 28 17.68 -12.45 4.13
CA GLY A 28 18.06 -11.72 2.93
C GLY A 28 16.87 -10.96 2.36
N VAL A 29 16.77 -9.67 2.68
CA VAL A 29 15.79 -8.75 2.07
C VAL A 29 16.31 -8.38 0.69
N GLY A 30 15.78 -9.05 -0.34
CA GLY A 30 16.00 -8.69 -1.74
C GLY A 30 14.91 -7.75 -2.21
N VAL A 31 15.28 -6.55 -2.67
CA VAL A 31 14.41 -5.68 -3.46
C VAL A 31 14.19 -6.37 -4.81
N GLY A 32 13.06 -7.08 -4.93
CA GLY A 32 12.66 -7.83 -6.11
C GLY A 32 11.66 -7.04 -6.95
N ILE A 33 12.06 -6.71 -8.18
CA ILE A 33 11.17 -6.30 -9.26
C ILE A 33 10.21 -7.48 -9.52
N GLY A 34 8.91 -7.24 -9.28
CA GLY A 34 7.74 -8.01 -9.71
C GLY A 34 7.85 -9.53 -9.92
N ASN A 35 7.37 -10.31 -8.95
CA ASN A 35 6.46 -11.43 -9.20
C ASN A 35 5.74 -11.83 -7.89
N GLY A 36 4.49 -12.30 -8.02
CA GLY A 36 3.47 -12.28 -6.97
C GLY A 36 3.70 -13.10 -5.69
N GLY A 37 2.85 -12.79 -4.71
CA GLY A 37 2.35 -13.70 -3.67
C GLY A 37 3.28 -13.98 -2.49
N GLY A 38 3.02 -13.34 -1.34
CA GLY A 38 3.65 -13.73 -0.07
C GLY A 38 3.54 -12.68 1.04
N GLY A 39 2.32 -12.27 1.40
CA GLY A 39 2.10 -11.50 2.63
C GLY A 39 2.16 -12.44 3.83
N VAL A 40 3.31 -12.52 4.50
CA VAL A 40 3.43 -13.18 5.80
C VAL A 40 3.10 -12.15 6.87
N TRP A 41 1.93 -12.30 7.49
CA TRP A 41 1.53 -11.52 8.65
C TRP A 41 2.17 -12.08 9.92
N ILE A 42 2.87 -11.23 10.67
CA ILE A 42 3.26 -11.52 12.06
C ILE A 42 2.03 -11.24 12.94
N GLY A 43 1.38 -12.31 13.39
CA GLY A 43 0.17 -12.26 14.20
C GLY A 43 0.33 -11.51 15.52
N GLY A 44 -0.43 -10.44 15.67
CA GLY A 44 -0.82 -9.88 16.97
C GLY A 44 -2.11 -10.56 17.43
N GLY A 45 -2.07 -11.20 18.60
CA GLY A 45 -3.08 -12.14 19.09
C GLY A 45 -4.53 -11.66 19.06
N ILE A 46 -5.39 -12.60 18.69
CA ILE A 46 -6.85 -12.55 18.82
C ILE A 46 -7.20 -12.21 20.27
N ARG A 47 -7.74 -11.01 20.50
CA ARG A 47 -8.53 -10.73 21.70
C ARG A 47 -9.86 -10.10 21.31
N SER A 48 -10.91 -10.81 21.73
CA SER A 48 -12.32 -10.43 21.83
C SER A 48 -13.06 -10.11 20.53
N SER A 49 -13.83 -11.10 20.08
CA SER A 49 -14.97 -10.95 19.15
C SER A 49 -15.92 -9.86 19.64
N PRO A 50 -16.39 -8.94 18.77
CA PRO A 50 -17.51 -8.07 19.12
C PRO A 50 -18.79 -8.90 19.15
N THR A 51 -19.56 -8.76 20.23
CA THR A 51 -20.94 -9.24 20.34
C THR A 51 -21.81 -8.65 19.22
N PRO A 52 -22.62 -9.45 18.52
CA PRO A 52 -23.52 -8.93 17.49
C PRO A 52 -24.64 -8.08 18.11
N SER A 53 -24.96 -6.97 17.45
CA SER A 53 -26.11 -6.14 17.77
C SER A 53 -27.41 -6.89 17.47
N PRO A 54 -28.46 -6.79 18.31
CA PRO A 54 -29.72 -7.49 18.08
C PRO A 54 -30.50 -6.79 16.96
N GLY A 55 -30.43 -7.36 15.74
CA GLY A 55 -31.16 -6.84 14.59
C GLY A 55 -30.80 -7.43 13.21
N SER A 56 -29.87 -8.38 13.11
CA SER A 56 -29.57 -9.03 11.83
C SER A 56 -30.69 -10.00 11.44
N SER A 57 -31.31 -9.75 10.29
CA SER A 57 -32.11 -10.77 9.60
C SER A 57 -31.17 -11.91 9.23
N VAL A 58 -31.34 -13.06 9.87
CA VAL A 58 -30.63 -14.30 9.55
C VAL A 58 -30.64 -14.50 8.04
N SER A 59 -29.46 -14.68 7.44
CA SER A 59 -29.38 -15.07 6.04
C SER A 59 -30.00 -16.47 5.91
N ASN A 60 -31.20 -16.53 5.35
CA ASN A 60 -31.89 -17.80 5.12
C ASN A 60 -31.02 -18.61 4.13
N PRO A 61 -30.76 -19.92 4.32
CA PRO A 61 -30.04 -20.73 3.34
C PRO A 61 -30.61 -20.61 1.91
N ASN A 62 -31.92 -20.37 1.79
CA ASN A 62 -32.57 -20.09 0.50
C ASN A 62 -32.15 -18.73 -0.12
N SER A 63 -31.82 -17.72 0.68
CA SER A 63 -31.29 -16.44 0.20
C SER A 63 -29.83 -16.54 -0.23
N ALA A 64 -29.01 -17.31 0.49
CA ALA A 64 -27.62 -17.55 0.11
C ALA A 64 -27.52 -18.33 -1.22
N TYR A 65 -28.32 -19.39 -1.37
CA TYR A 65 -28.43 -20.13 -2.63
C TYR A 65 -28.84 -19.21 -3.78
N ALA A 66 -29.90 -18.41 -3.60
CA ALA A 66 -30.37 -17.49 -4.64
C ALA A 66 -29.30 -16.45 -5.02
N ALA A 67 -28.58 -15.90 -4.04
CA ALA A 67 -27.49 -14.95 -4.28
C ALA A 67 -26.35 -15.57 -5.10
N LEU A 68 -25.88 -16.75 -4.70
CA LEU A 68 -24.78 -17.45 -5.36
C LEU A 68 -25.17 -17.92 -6.77
N GLN A 69 -26.41 -18.36 -6.99
CA GLN A 69 -26.89 -18.71 -8.34
C GLN A 69 -27.05 -17.48 -9.24
N SER A 70 -27.56 -16.36 -8.70
CA SER A 70 -27.59 -15.08 -9.43
C SER A 70 -26.18 -14.66 -9.83
N TRP A 71 -25.21 -14.76 -8.92
CA TRP A 71 -23.84 -14.40 -9.24
C TRP A 71 -23.19 -15.36 -10.23
N LYS A 72 -23.39 -16.67 -10.07
CA LYS A 72 -22.98 -17.68 -11.06
C LYS A 72 -23.51 -17.36 -12.46
N SER A 73 -24.74 -16.88 -12.58
CA SER A 73 -25.32 -16.48 -13.87
C SER A 73 -24.66 -15.26 -14.51
N ALA A 74 -24.01 -14.41 -13.70
CA ALA A 74 -23.25 -13.24 -14.15
C ALA A 74 -21.77 -13.55 -14.45
N ILE A 75 -21.33 -14.79 -14.21
CA ILE A 75 -20.01 -15.28 -14.58
C ILE A 75 -20.10 -15.93 -15.95
N THR A 76 -19.38 -15.35 -16.91
CA THR A 76 -19.46 -15.71 -18.33
C THR A 76 -18.37 -16.69 -18.77
N ASP A 77 -17.26 -16.79 -18.02
CA ASP A 77 -16.19 -17.75 -18.30
C ASP A 77 -15.60 -18.30 -16.99
N ASP A 78 -15.49 -19.63 -16.91
CA ASP A 78 -14.92 -20.38 -15.78
C ASP A 78 -13.99 -21.48 -16.31
N PRO A 79 -12.74 -21.12 -16.68
CA PRO A 79 -11.82 -22.05 -17.34
C PRO A 79 -11.35 -23.18 -16.44
N LEU A 80 -11.38 -22.97 -15.12
CA LEU A 80 -10.97 -23.95 -14.11
C LEU A 80 -12.14 -24.76 -13.56
N LYS A 81 -13.37 -24.50 -14.05
CA LYS A 81 -14.60 -25.19 -13.66
C LYS A 81 -14.83 -25.16 -12.14
N VAL A 82 -14.45 -24.04 -11.49
CA VAL A 82 -14.62 -23.87 -10.04
C VAL A 82 -16.10 -23.93 -9.66
N LEU A 83 -16.96 -23.37 -10.52
CA LEU A 83 -18.40 -23.23 -10.31
C LEU A 83 -19.19 -24.50 -10.67
N ASP A 84 -18.55 -25.57 -11.15
CA ASP A 84 -19.21 -26.87 -11.38
C ASP A 84 -19.81 -27.43 -10.09
N THR A 85 -19.20 -27.12 -8.94
CA THR A 85 -19.70 -27.50 -7.61
C THR A 85 -20.88 -26.64 -7.13
N TRP A 86 -21.16 -25.51 -7.78
CA TRP A 86 -22.21 -24.59 -7.37
C TRP A 86 -23.59 -25.04 -7.88
N VAL A 87 -24.02 -26.21 -7.42
CA VAL A 87 -25.28 -26.87 -7.81
C VAL A 87 -25.97 -27.44 -6.57
N GLY A 88 -27.29 -27.28 -6.47
CA GLY A 88 -28.08 -27.78 -5.35
C GLY A 88 -28.14 -26.81 -4.17
N THR A 89 -28.91 -27.12 -3.15
CA THR A 89 -29.17 -26.18 -2.04
C THR A 89 -28.07 -26.18 -0.97
N ASP A 90 -27.14 -27.15 -1.01
CA ASP A 90 -26.01 -27.22 -0.08
C ASP A 90 -24.89 -26.28 -0.52
N VAL A 91 -25.08 -24.98 -0.24
CA VAL A 91 -24.13 -23.92 -0.60
C VAL A 91 -22.78 -24.05 0.09
N CYS A 92 -22.69 -24.78 1.21
CA CYS A 92 -21.45 -24.98 1.94
C CYS A 92 -20.54 -26.03 1.28
N ALA A 93 -21.09 -26.85 0.37
CA ALA A 93 -20.31 -27.75 -0.48
C ALA A 93 -19.71 -27.04 -1.71
N TYR A 94 -20.05 -25.77 -1.95
CA TYR A 94 -19.58 -25.02 -3.11
C TYR A 94 -18.09 -24.71 -2.94
N LYS A 95 -17.29 -25.00 -3.97
CA LYS A 95 -15.87 -24.67 -3.98
C LYS A 95 -15.69 -23.15 -3.85
N GLY A 96 -14.87 -22.75 -2.88
CA GLY A 96 -14.59 -21.35 -2.56
C GLY A 96 -15.64 -20.68 -1.66
N VAL A 97 -16.68 -21.38 -1.22
CA VAL A 97 -17.65 -20.89 -0.24
C VAL A 97 -17.34 -21.53 1.11
N PHE A 98 -17.30 -20.70 2.16
CA PHE A 98 -17.00 -21.12 3.53
C PHE A 98 -18.17 -20.74 4.43
N CYS A 99 -18.65 -21.74 5.17
CA CYS A 99 -19.72 -21.56 6.14
C CYS A 99 -19.20 -21.72 7.57
N ALA A 100 -19.87 -21.06 8.52
CA ALA A 100 -19.66 -21.27 9.94
C ALA A 100 -21.01 -21.25 10.66
N ASP A 101 -21.05 -21.89 11.82
CA ASP A 101 -22.24 -21.88 12.67
C ASP A 101 -22.21 -20.61 13.54
N PRO A 102 -23.26 -19.77 13.48
CA PRO A 102 -23.23 -18.45 14.11
C PRO A 102 -23.26 -18.51 15.66
N GLN A 103 -23.64 -19.65 16.25
CA GLN A 103 -23.54 -20.00 17.68
C GLN A 103 -24.03 -21.43 17.93
N ASP A 104 -23.60 -22.06 19.04
CA ASP A 104 -23.98 -23.44 19.45
C ASP A 104 -25.50 -23.68 19.63
N ASP A 105 -26.32 -22.62 19.66
CA ASP A 105 -27.77 -22.68 19.94
C ASP A 105 -28.67 -22.52 18.69
N ASP A 106 -28.15 -22.27 17.49
CA ASP A 106 -28.95 -22.13 16.27
C ASP A 106 -28.45 -23.04 15.13
N PRO A 107 -29.20 -24.11 14.76
CA PRO A 107 -28.78 -25.05 13.75
C PRO A 107 -28.98 -24.46 12.35
N GLY A 108 -27.98 -23.73 11.86
CA GLY A 108 -27.94 -23.25 10.48
C GLY A 108 -26.59 -22.67 10.12
N SER A 109 -25.81 -23.40 9.32
CA SER A 109 -24.53 -22.89 8.80
C SER A 109 -24.78 -21.71 7.86
N VAL A 110 -24.17 -20.57 8.14
CA VAL A 110 -24.28 -19.34 7.32
C VAL A 110 -23.01 -19.14 6.50
N VAL A 111 -23.12 -18.51 5.34
CA VAL A 111 -21.96 -18.20 4.49
C VAL A 111 -21.19 -17.03 5.09
N VAL A 112 -20.00 -17.32 5.62
CA VAL A 112 -19.11 -16.33 6.24
C VAL A 112 -17.96 -15.91 5.33
N GLY A 113 -17.63 -16.71 4.32
CA GLY A 113 -16.53 -16.39 3.43
C GLY A 113 -16.70 -16.87 2.01
N ILE A 114 -16.18 -16.08 1.08
CA ILE A 114 -15.99 -16.48 -0.31
C ILE A 114 -14.54 -16.18 -0.68
N ASP A 115 -13.80 -17.23 -1.04
CA ASP A 115 -12.45 -17.14 -1.61
C ASP A 115 -12.43 -17.84 -2.97
N LEU A 116 -12.32 -17.02 -4.03
CA LEU A 116 -12.17 -17.46 -5.42
C LEU A 116 -10.85 -16.95 -6.00
N ASN A 117 -9.83 -16.78 -5.16
CA ASN A 117 -8.51 -16.32 -5.59
C ASN A 117 -7.94 -17.24 -6.68
N HIS A 118 -7.35 -16.66 -7.73
CA HIS A 118 -6.71 -17.36 -8.85
C HIS A 118 -7.64 -18.28 -9.66
N ALA A 119 -8.96 -18.10 -9.57
CA ALA A 119 -9.93 -18.91 -10.31
C ALA A 119 -10.03 -18.52 -11.80
N ASN A 120 -9.45 -17.38 -12.19
CA ASN A 120 -9.49 -16.83 -13.55
C ASN A 120 -10.94 -16.67 -14.07
N LEU A 121 -11.92 -16.40 -13.20
CA LEU A 121 -13.33 -16.23 -13.55
C LEU A 121 -13.55 -14.90 -14.26
N GLN A 122 -14.35 -14.88 -15.33
CA GLN A 122 -14.76 -13.65 -16.01
C GLN A 122 -16.23 -13.37 -15.73
N GLY A 123 -16.57 -12.15 -15.36
CA GLY A 123 -17.96 -11.76 -15.09
C GLY A 123 -18.07 -10.39 -14.42
N THR A 124 -19.19 -10.18 -13.73
CA THR A 124 -19.44 -8.97 -12.92
C THR A 124 -19.92 -9.34 -11.52
N LEU A 125 -19.80 -8.40 -10.57
CA LEU A 125 -20.46 -8.52 -9.26
C LEU A 125 -21.94 -8.14 -9.39
N VAL A 126 -22.79 -8.82 -8.64
CA VAL A 126 -24.26 -8.61 -8.66
C VAL A 126 -24.77 -8.12 -7.31
N LYS A 127 -25.88 -7.37 -7.31
CA LYS A 127 -26.44 -6.79 -6.09
C LYS A 127 -26.87 -7.86 -5.08
N GLU A 128 -27.28 -9.03 -5.57
CA GLU A 128 -27.78 -10.15 -4.77
C GLU A 128 -26.72 -10.72 -3.82
N ILE A 129 -25.42 -10.49 -4.04
CA ILE A 129 -24.35 -10.84 -3.08
C ILE A 129 -24.62 -10.23 -1.71
N SER A 130 -25.28 -9.06 -1.67
CA SER A 130 -25.65 -8.35 -0.43
C SER A 130 -26.67 -9.10 0.43
N ALA A 131 -27.29 -10.17 -0.09
CA ALA A 131 -28.13 -11.07 0.70
C ALA A 131 -27.33 -12.02 1.61
N LEU A 132 -26.00 -12.08 1.44
CA LEU A 132 -25.07 -12.80 2.30
C LEU A 132 -24.69 -11.92 3.51
N ALA A 133 -25.66 -11.65 4.40
CA ALA A 133 -25.51 -10.69 5.51
C ALA A 133 -24.37 -11.04 6.49
N ASP A 134 -24.03 -12.32 6.59
CA ASP A 134 -23.00 -12.86 7.49
C ASP A 134 -21.62 -12.96 6.83
N LEU A 135 -21.49 -12.56 5.56
CA LEU A 135 -20.23 -12.60 4.82
C LEU A 135 -19.19 -11.68 5.46
N SER A 136 -18.13 -12.26 6.01
CA SER A 136 -17.01 -11.55 6.64
C SER A 136 -15.82 -11.32 5.72
N LEU A 137 -15.62 -12.20 4.73
CA LEU A 137 -14.53 -12.08 3.76
C LEU A 137 -15.02 -12.34 2.32
N LEU A 138 -14.58 -11.50 1.40
CA LEU A 138 -14.76 -11.68 -0.04
C LEU A 138 -13.41 -11.47 -0.73
N HIS A 139 -12.78 -12.58 -1.14
CA HIS A 139 -11.48 -12.58 -1.79
C HIS A 139 -11.60 -13.05 -3.25
N LEU A 140 -11.28 -12.16 -4.18
CA LEU A 140 -11.42 -12.35 -5.62
C LEU A 140 -10.12 -12.06 -6.38
N ASN A 141 -8.97 -12.13 -5.72
CA ASN A 141 -7.66 -11.86 -6.32
C ASN A 141 -7.46 -12.69 -7.60
N SER A 142 -6.85 -12.10 -8.63
CA SER A 142 -6.45 -12.81 -9.86
C SER A 142 -7.62 -13.47 -10.58
N ASN A 143 -8.64 -12.66 -10.86
CA ASN A 143 -9.77 -13.01 -11.71
C ASN A 143 -9.89 -11.98 -12.85
N ARG A 144 -10.97 -12.07 -13.63
CA ARG A 144 -11.30 -11.20 -14.75
C ARG A 144 -12.66 -10.53 -14.52
N PHE A 145 -12.99 -10.24 -13.26
CA PHE A 145 -14.22 -9.49 -12.93
C PHE A 145 -14.10 -8.05 -13.42
N SER A 146 -15.18 -7.51 -13.98
CA SER A 146 -15.22 -6.17 -14.56
C SER A 146 -16.43 -5.38 -14.08
N GLY A 147 -16.53 -4.12 -14.52
CA GLY A 147 -17.59 -3.20 -14.12
C GLY A 147 -17.27 -2.47 -12.81
N THR A 148 -18.32 -2.13 -12.06
CA THR A 148 -18.27 -1.44 -10.77
C THR A 148 -18.87 -2.32 -9.67
N LEU A 149 -18.68 -1.92 -8.40
CA LEU A 149 -19.33 -2.58 -7.28
C LEU A 149 -20.81 -2.14 -7.19
N PRO A 150 -21.74 -3.05 -6.86
CA PRO A 150 -23.14 -2.71 -6.60
C PRO A 150 -23.29 -1.81 -5.36
N ASP A 151 -24.16 -0.80 -5.41
CA ASP A 151 -24.43 0.12 -4.29
C ASP A 151 -24.98 -0.58 -3.03
N THR A 152 -25.55 -1.78 -3.19
CA THR A 152 -26.05 -2.63 -2.11
C THR A 152 -24.93 -3.22 -1.24
N PHE A 153 -23.67 -3.17 -1.67
CA PHE A 153 -22.56 -3.71 -0.87
C PHE A 153 -22.42 -3.01 0.49
N LYS A 154 -22.93 -1.79 0.65
CA LYS A 154 -23.02 -1.11 1.96
C LYS A 154 -23.82 -1.91 3.00
N ASP A 155 -24.71 -2.80 2.55
CA ASP A 155 -25.58 -3.62 3.40
C ASP A 155 -24.87 -4.89 3.90
N LEU A 156 -23.63 -5.17 3.44
CA LEU A 156 -22.77 -6.25 3.94
C LEU A 156 -22.19 -5.90 5.31
N ILE A 157 -23.04 -5.86 6.33
CA ILE A 157 -22.69 -5.36 7.66
C ILE A 157 -21.58 -6.16 8.34
N SER A 158 -21.42 -7.45 8.02
CA SER A 158 -20.41 -8.33 8.63
C SER A 158 -19.07 -8.31 7.90
N LEU A 159 -18.99 -7.69 6.72
CA LEU A 159 -17.81 -7.74 5.87
C LEU A 159 -16.65 -6.95 6.48
N GLN A 160 -15.54 -7.65 6.67
CA GLN A 160 -14.31 -7.13 7.27
C GLN A 160 -13.19 -7.04 6.23
N GLU A 161 -13.12 -8.01 5.32
CA GLU A 161 -12.10 -8.10 4.29
C GLU A 161 -12.68 -8.12 2.89
N LEU A 162 -12.26 -7.16 2.07
CA LEU A 162 -12.61 -7.10 0.66
C LEU A 162 -11.34 -7.03 -0.18
N ASP A 163 -11.02 -8.14 -0.84
CA ASP A 163 -9.91 -8.23 -1.80
C ASP A 163 -10.46 -8.40 -3.22
N LEU A 164 -10.33 -7.33 -4.01
CA LEU A 164 -10.71 -7.27 -5.42
C LEU A 164 -9.49 -7.13 -6.34
N SER A 165 -8.31 -7.44 -5.82
CA SER A 165 -7.05 -7.17 -6.51
C SER A 165 -6.87 -7.98 -7.78
N ASN A 166 -6.08 -7.47 -8.73
CA ASN A 166 -5.76 -8.13 -10.00
C ASN A 166 -7.03 -8.60 -10.75
N ASN A 167 -7.85 -7.63 -11.14
CA ASN A 167 -9.10 -7.81 -11.88
C ASN A 167 -9.21 -6.75 -13.01
N HIS A 168 -10.38 -6.63 -13.62
CA HIS A 168 -10.70 -5.65 -14.66
C HIS A 168 -11.76 -4.63 -14.18
N PHE A 169 -11.86 -4.38 -12.88
CA PHE A 169 -12.75 -3.32 -12.37
C PHE A 169 -12.29 -1.95 -12.88
N SER A 170 -13.23 -1.07 -13.18
CA SER A 170 -12.95 0.24 -13.76
C SER A 170 -13.95 1.30 -13.29
N GLY A 171 -13.77 2.54 -13.74
CA GLY A 171 -14.57 3.68 -13.30
C GLY A 171 -13.88 4.45 -12.16
N ARG A 172 -14.67 5.16 -11.34
CA ARG A 172 -14.16 5.89 -10.17
C ARG A 172 -13.92 4.96 -8.98
N PHE A 173 -13.26 5.47 -7.94
CA PHE A 173 -13.19 4.78 -6.65
C PHE A 173 -14.57 4.26 -6.22
N PRO A 174 -14.71 2.99 -5.80
CA PRO A 174 -15.99 2.42 -5.42
C PRO A 174 -16.40 2.91 -4.03
N THR A 175 -17.00 4.11 -3.96
CA THR A 175 -17.36 4.78 -2.69
C THR A 175 -18.28 3.96 -1.81
N VAL A 176 -19.04 3.01 -2.37
CA VAL A 176 -19.85 2.05 -1.61
C VAL A 176 -19.03 1.30 -0.54
N THR A 177 -17.75 1.00 -0.80
CA THR A 177 -16.88 0.32 0.18
C THR A 177 -16.67 1.15 1.44
N LEU A 178 -16.81 2.47 1.34
CA LEU A 178 -16.65 3.37 2.47
C LEU A 178 -17.82 3.29 3.45
N TYR A 179 -18.99 2.89 2.95
CA TYR A 179 -20.21 2.74 3.73
C TYR A 179 -20.40 1.34 4.33
N ILE A 180 -19.52 0.38 4.04
CA ILE A 180 -19.54 -0.96 4.64
C ILE A 180 -19.09 -0.85 6.11
N PRO A 181 -19.95 -1.07 7.11
CA PRO A 181 -19.68 -0.62 8.49
C PRO A 181 -18.40 -1.17 9.12
N ASN A 182 -18.14 -2.46 8.96
CA ASN A 182 -17.07 -3.18 9.67
C ASN A 182 -15.85 -3.48 8.78
N LEU A 183 -15.78 -2.90 7.59
CA LEU A 183 -14.67 -3.13 6.66
C LEU A 183 -13.36 -2.56 7.24
N MET A 184 -12.34 -3.42 7.35
CA MET A 184 -11.02 -3.09 7.87
C MET A 184 -9.89 -3.30 6.84
N TYR A 185 -10.06 -4.23 5.91
CA TYR A 185 -9.09 -4.51 4.85
C TYR A 185 -9.71 -4.23 3.49
N LEU A 186 -9.11 -3.31 2.73
CA LEU A 186 -9.55 -2.96 1.38
C LEU A 186 -8.38 -3.07 0.40
N ASP A 187 -8.44 -4.08 -0.47
CA ASP A 187 -7.48 -4.26 -1.55
C ASP A 187 -8.15 -4.11 -2.93
N LEU A 188 -7.78 -3.04 -3.63
CA LEU A 188 -8.24 -2.70 -4.98
C LEU A 188 -7.08 -2.70 -6.00
N ARG A 189 -5.89 -3.18 -5.63
CA ARG A 189 -4.69 -3.06 -6.46
C ARG A 189 -4.79 -3.81 -7.79
N PHE A 190 -4.03 -3.39 -8.79
CA PHE A 190 -4.05 -4.00 -10.14
C PHE A 190 -5.46 -4.04 -10.75
N ASN A 191 -6.09 -2.88 -10.84
CA ASN A 191 -7.37 -2.67 -11.53
C ASN A 191 -7.25 -1.43 -12.45
N SER A 192 -8.38 -0.95 -12.98
CA SER A 192 -8.47 0.24 -13.82
C SER A 192 -9.32 1.36 -13.19
N PHE A 193 -9.31 1.49 -11.87
CA PHE A 193 -9.97 2.61 -11.19
C PHE A 193 -9.24 3.93 -11.49
N SER A 194 -9.98 5.02 -11.63
CA SER A 194 -9.51 6.33 -12.10
C SER A 194 -10.17 7.49 -11.36
N GLY A 195 -9.71 8.72 -11.62
CA GLY A 195 -10.17 9.91 -10.92
C GLY A 195 -9.53 10.07 -9.53
N PRO A 196 -10.03 11.00 -8.71
CA PRO A 196 -9.46 11.28 -7.40
C PRO A 196 -9.77 10.18 -6.37
N ILE A 197 -8.87 10.00 -5.41
CA ILE A 197 -9.13 9.24 -4.19
C ILE A 197 -10.04 10.09 -3.27
N PRO A 198 -11.23 9.61 -2.86
CA PRO A 198 -12.11 10.36 -1.96
C PRO A 198 -11.47 10.58 -0.58
N GLU A 199 -11.74 11.73 0.03
CA GLU A 199 -11.23 12.04 1.39
C GLU A 199 -11.73 11.02 2.43
N ASP A 200 -12.96 10.55 2.28
CA ASP A 200 -13.61 9.61 3.20
C ASP A 200 -12.85 8.28 3.36
N VAL A 201 -12.00 7.91 2.40
CA VAL A 201 -11.09 6.75 2.49
C VAL A 201 -10.22 6.84 3.74
N PHE A 202 -9.70 8.04 4.05
CA PHE A 202 -8.81 8.27 5.18
C PHE A 202 -9.55 8.61 6.48
N ASN A 203 -10.86 8.83 6.44
CA ASN A 203 -11.70 8.96 7.64
C ASN A 203 -12.25 7.60 8.09
N LYS A 204 -12.29 6.61 7.20
CA LYS A 204 -12.72 5.26 7.51
C LYS A 204 -11.70 4.52 8.36
N LYS A 205 -12.18 3.69 9.28
CA LYS A 205 -11.35 2.83 10.15
C LYS A 205 -10.80 1.60 9.42
N LEU A 206 -10.08 1.83 8.33
CA LEU A 206 -9.33 0.78 7.62
C LEU A 206 -7.98 0.57 8.30
N ASP A 207 -7.55 -0.68 8.44
CA ASP A 207 -6.20 -1.07 8.86
C ASP A 207 -5.24 -1.15 7.67
N ALA A 208 -5.72 -1.61 6.51
CA ALA A 208 -4.89 -1.74 5.31
C ALA A 208 -5.61 -1.19 4.07
N ILE A 209 -4.90 -0.34 3.32
CA ILE A 209 -5.41 0.34 2.11
C ILE A 209 -4.45 0.08 0.94
N PHE A 210 -4.85 -0.77 0.00
CA PHE A 210 -4.07 -1.06 -1.21
C PHE A 210 -4.78 -0.53 -2.46
N LEU A 211 -4.26 0.55 -3.03
CA LEU A 211 -4.80 1.20 -4.24
C LEU A 211 -3.78 1.21 -5.39
N ASN A 212 -2.65 0.52 -5.23
CA ASN A 212 -1.56 0.56 -6.18
C ASN A 212 -1.90 -0.05 -7.55
N ASN A 213 -1.19 0.36 -8.59
CA ASN A 213 -1.37 -0.15 -9.95
C ASN A 213 -2.81 0.06 -10.45
N ASN A 214 -3.28 1.29 -10.34
CA ASN A 214 -4.54 1.78 -10.88
C ASN A 214 -4.27 3.03 -11.74
N GLN A 215 -5.31 3.78 -12.06
CA GLN A 215 -5.24 5.02 -12.82
C GLN A 215 -5.72 6.22 -11.99
N PHE A 216 -5.63 6.15 -10.64
CA PHE A 216 -6.01 7.26 -9.77
C PHE A 216 -5.15 8.48 -10.07
N ASP A 217 -5.78 9.65 -10.10
CA ASP A 217 -5.17 10.93 -10.45
C ASP A 217 -5.45 11.97 -9.36
N SER A 218 -5.19 13.25 -9.66
CA SER A 218 -5.37 14.36 -8.74
C SER A 218 -4.43 14.28 -7.53
N GLN A 219 -4.68 15.07 -6.49
CA GLN A 219 -3.81 15.14 -5.31
C GLN A 219 -4.19 14.08 -4.28
N ILE A 220 -3.23 13.66 -3.46
CA ILE A 220 -3.54 12.89 -2.25
C ILE A 220 -4.37 13.78 -1.31
N PRO A 221 -5.53 13.31 -0.81
CA PRO A 221 -6.38 14.05 0.11
C PRO A 221 -5.64 14.64 1.32
N GLN A 222 -5.99 15.88 1.68
CA GLN A 222 -5.33 16.59 2.78
C GLN A 222 -5.61 15.97 4.15
N ASN A 223 -6.62 15.11 4.27
CA ASN A 223 -6.94 14.37 5.48
C ASN A 223 -6.26 13.00 5.56
N LEU A 224 -5.21 12.73 4.77
CA LEU A 224 -4.37 11.52 4.88
C LEU A 224 -3.98 11.24 6.35
N GLY A 225 -3.65 12.32 7.07
CA GLY A 225 -3.40 12.35 8.52
C GLY A 225 -4.46 11.72 9.42
N ASN A 226 -5.70 11.55 8.97
CA ASN A 226 -6.78 11.01 9.81
C ASN A 226 -6.80 9.48 9.82
N SER A 227 -6.13 8.84 8.86
CA SER A 227 -6.26 7.40 8.67
C SER A 227 -5.60 6.63 9.82
N PRO A 228 -6.28 5.61 10.38
CA PRO A 228 -5.71 4.73 11.38
C PRO A 228 -4.93 3.56 10.78
N ALA A 229 -4.81 3.49 9.45
CA ALA A 229 -4.22 2.36 8.75
C ALA A 229 -2.77 2.11 9.15
N SER A 230 -2.40 0.83 9.30
CA SER A 230 -1.02 0.41 9.47
C SER A 230 -0.26 0.35 8.14
N VAL A 231 -0.96 0.14 7.02
CA VAL A 231 -0.37 0.05 5.68
C VAL A 231 -1.16 0.88 4.67
N ILE A 232 -0.46 1.76 3.94
CA ILE A 232 -1.03 2.53 2.83
C ILE A 232 -0.15 2.39 1.59
N ASN A 233 -0.70 1.77 0.54
CA ASN A 233 -0.03 1.60 -0.73
C ASN A 233 -0.78 2.31 -1.86
N LEU A 234 -0.21 3.42 -2.34
CA LEU A 234 -0.73 4.23 -3.46
C LEU A 234 0.18 4.17 -4.69
N ALA A 235 1.13 3.24 -4.73
CA ALA A 235 2.15 3.14 -5.75
C ALA A 235 1.60 2.97 -7.17
N ASN A 236 2.36 3.35 -8.20
CA ASN A 236 2.01 3.11 -9.61
C ASN A 236 0.63 3.67 -9.99
N ASN A 237 0.43 4.97 -9.75
CA ASN A 237 -0.77 5.72 -10.13
C ASN A 237 -0.35 7.02 -10.84
N LYS A 238 -1.30 7.95 -11.03
CA LYS A 238 -1.08 9.28 -11.61
C LYS A 238 -1.26 10.39 -10.58
N LEU A 239 -1.03 10.10 -9.29
CA LEU A 239 -1.21 11.06 -8.20
C LEU A 239 -0.19 12.18 -8.33
N SER A 240 -0.64 13.42 -8.13
CA SER A 240 0.14 14.64 -8.37
C SER A 240 0.07 15.58 -7.16
N GLY A 241 0.79 16.72 -7.24
CA GLY A 241 0.86 17.67 -6.15
C GLY A 241 1.71 17.18 -4.99
N ASN A 242 1.57 17.81 -3.83
CA ASN A 242 2.47 17.57 -2.70
C ASN A 242 1.99 16.41 -1.82
N ILE A 243 2.91 15.80 -1.08
CA ILE A 243 2.54 14.98 0.07
C ILE A 243 1.87 15.90 1.11
N PRO A 244 0.64 15.60 1.58
CA PRO A 244 -0.10 16.47 2.49
C PRO A 244 0.67 16.82 3.77
N ALA A 245 0.47 18.05 4.29
CA ALA A 245 1.10 18.44 5.55
C ALA A 245 0.62 17.60 6.76
N SER A 246 -0.61 17.08 6.66
CA SER A 246 -1.20 16.16 7.64
C SER A 246 -0.53 14.80 7.71
N PHE A 247 0.41 14.49 6.80
CA PHE A 247 1.16 13.24 6.77
C PHE A 247 1.70 12.87 8.15
N GLY A 248 2.26 13.81 8.92
CA GLY A 248 2.77 13.50 10.27
C GLY A 248 1.72 13.28 11.36
N LEU A 249 0.45 13.58 11.13
CA LEU A 249 -0.62 13.53 12.15
C LEU A 249 -1.34 12.18 12.22
N MET A 250 -0.96 11.19 11.39
CA MET A 250 -1.59 9.87 11.42
C MET A 250 -1.30 9.11 12.71
N SER A 251 -2.06 8.02 12.90
CA SER A 251 -1.83 7.08 13.99
C SER A 251 -0.36 6.63 14.01
N SER A 252 0.23 6.52 15.20
CA SER A 252 1.61 6.02 15.38
C SER A 252 1.82 4.58 14.87
N LYS A 253 0.73 3.89 14.53
CA LYS A 253 0.68 2.50 14.05
C LYS A 253 1.09 2.32 12.59
N VAL A 254 1.28 3.40 11.82
CA VAL A 254 1.68 3.28 10.41
C VAL A 254 3.05 2.61 10.33
N LYS A 255 3.11 1.45 9.68
CA LYS A 255 4.32 0.67 9.45
C LYS A 255 4.85 0.86 8.04
N GLU A 256 3.97 0.96 7.06
CA GLU A 256 4.36 0.97 5.65
C GLU A 256 3.63 2.05 4.86
N ILE A 257 4.41 2.88 4.16
CA ILE A 257 3.91 3.86 3.19
C ILE A 257 4.64 3.67 1.87
N LEU A 258 3.86 3.36 0.83
CA LEU A 258 4.36 3.11 -0.53
C LEU A 258 3.69 4.06 -1.51
N PHE A 259 4.37 5.15 -1.87
CA PHE A 259 3.90 6.17 -2.83
C PHE A 259 4.71 6.17 -4.13
N LEU A 260 5.55 5.16 -4.35
CA LEU A 260 6.45 5.10 -5.50
C LEU A 260 5.73 5.17 -6.85
N ASN A 261 6.45 5.67 -7.86
CA ASN A 261 5.98 5.75 -9.24
C ASN A 261 4.64 6.50 -9.37
N ASN A 262 4.67 7.77 -9.00
CA ASN A 262 3.58 8.74 -9.14
C ASN A 262 4.16 10.05 -9.73
N GLN A 263 3.36 11.12 -9.73
CA GLN A 263 3.74 12.46 -10.19
C GLN A 263 3.85 13.44 -9.01
N LEU A 264 4.19 12.95 -7.81
CA LEU A 264 4.26 13.77 -6.61
C LEU A 264 5.38 14.81 -6.72
N THR A 265 5.11 16.02 -6.21
CA THR A 265 6.00 17.18 -6.22
C THR A 265 6.18 17.76 -4.82
N GLY A 266 6.90 18.87 -4.69
CA GLY A 266 7.13 19.54 -3.40
C GLY A 266 8.14 18.78 -2.54
N CYS A 267 8.19 19.13 -1.25
CA CYS A 267 9.11 18.51 -0.29
C CYS A 267 8.48 17.33 0.46
N ILE A 268 9.34 16.52 1.07
CA ILE A 268 8.91 15.56 2.09
C ILE A 268 8.56 16.36 3.37
N PRO A 269 7.33 16.28 3.90
CA PRO A 269 6.93 17.06 5.06
C PRO A 269 7.73 16.72 6.32
N GLN A 270 7.99 17.73 7.17
CA GLN A 270 8.65 17.53 8.48
C GLN A 270 7.89 16.55 9.39
N GLY A 271 6.58 16.39 9.17
CA GLY A 271 5.74 15.44 9.88
C GLY A 271 6.19 13.98 9.75
N VAL A 272 7.00 13.61 8.75
CA VAL A 272 7.48 12.23 8.56
C VAL A 272 8.14 11.65 9.81
N GLY A 273 8.87 12.47 10.59
CA GLY A 273 9.53 11.97 11.80
C GLY A 273 8.61 11.59 12.95
N LEU A 274 7.30 11.81 12.83
CA LEU A 274 6.32 11.39 13.84
C LEU A 274 6.01 9.89 13.75
N PHE A 275 6.32 9.23 12.63
CA PHE A 275 6.07 7.80 12.42
C PHE A 275 7.15 6.90 13.03
N ARG A 276 7.16 6.80 14.36
CA ARG A 276 8.23 6.07 15.07
C ARG A 276 8.21 4.55 14.88
N GLU A 277 7.07 3.97 14.47
CA GLU A 277 6.89 2.54 14.20
C GLU A 277 7.03 2.18 12.71
N MET A 278 7.29 3.17 11.85
CA MET A 278 7.43 2.95 10.41
C MET A 278 8.65 2.09 10.09
N GLN A 279 8.43 1.06 9.29
CA GLN A 279 9.43 0.10 8.82
C GLN A 279 9.77 0.34 7.34
N VAL A 280 8.80 0.76 6.53
CA VAL A 280 9.00 0.98 5.09
C VAL A 280 8.45 2.34 4.68
N LEU A 281 9.33 3.14 4.05
CA LEU A 281 8.97 4.36 3.33
C LEU A 281 9.56 4.30 1.93
N ASP A 282 8.69 4.16 0.93
CA ASP A 282 9.07 4.24 -0.48
C ASP A 282 8.31 5.37 -1.18
N VAL A 283 9.05 6.43 -1.51
CA VAL A 283 8.55 7.58 -2.30
C VAL A 283 9.33 7.72 -3.60
N SER A 284 10.00 6.65 -4.05
CA SER A 284 10.84 6.66 -5.23
C SER A 284 10.06 6.90 -6.53
N PHE A 285 10.75 7.27 -7.60
CA PHE A 285 10.12 7.53 -8.90
C PHE A 285 9.00 8.58 -8.83
N ASN A 286 9.34 9.75 -8.30
CA ASN A 286 8.45 10.91 -8.23
C ASN A 286 9.22 12.16 -8.69
N SER A 287 8.66 13.35 -8.47
CA SER A 287 9.29 14.65 -8.70
C SER A 287 9.46 15.44 -7.40
N LEU A 288 9.65 14.75 -6.26
CA LEU A 288 9.90 15.37 -4.96
C LEU A 288 11.23 16.13 -5.00
N MET A 289 11.27 17.28 -4.35
CA MET A 289 12.39 18.23 -4.45
C MET A 289 12.77 18.83 -3.10
N GLY A 290 13.91 19.52 -3.09
CA GLY A 290 14.45 20.17 -1.90
C GLY A 290 15.16 19.20 -0.96
N HIS A 291 15.35 19.64 0.28
CA HIS A 291 16.17 18.91 1.26
C HIS A 291 15.36 17.85 1.99
N LEU A 292 16.04 16.79 2.44
CA LEU A 292 15.46 15.87 3.41
C LEU A 292 15.18 16.59 4.74
N PRO A 293 14.00 16.38 5.35
CA PRO A 293 13.71 16.93 6.66
C PRO A 293 14.56 16.24 7.72
N ASP A 294 15.07 17.01 8.70
CA ASP A 294 15.89 16.45 9.78
C ASP A 294 15.13 15.42 10.60
N THR A 295 13.80 15.56 10.66
CA THR A 295 12.88 14.66 11.35
C THR A 295 12.87 13.24 10.78
N ILE A 296 13.37 13.01 9.56
CA ILE A 296 13.51 11.66 9.02
C ILE A 296 14.45 10.78 9.88
N SER A 297 15.35 11.40 10.65
CA SER A 297 16.18 10.71 11.64
C SER A 297 15.43 10.20 12.88
N CYS A 298 14.15 10.54 13.03
CA CYS A 298 13.30 10.07 14.13
C CYS A 298 12.57 8.76 13.83
N LEU A 299 12.73 8.22 12.61
CA LEU A 299 12.16 6.95 12.17
C LEU A 299 12.93 5.77 12.77
N ASN A 300 12.78 5.54 14.07
CA ASN A 300 13.64 4.61 14.81
C ASN A 300 13.51 3.14 14.39
N GLN A 301 12.39 2.75 13.78
CA GLN A 301 12.12 1.38 13.32
C GLN A 301 12.26 1.22 11.80
N ILE A 302 12.74 2.25 11.08
CA ILE A 302 12.81 2.16 9.62
C ILE A 302 13.83 1.11 9.19
N GLU A 303 13.39 0.21 8.32
CA GLU A 303 14.21 -0.86 7.74
C GLU A 303 14.52 -0.54 6.28
N VAL A 304 13.53 -0.02 5.54
CA VAL A 304 13.66 0.34 4.13
C VAL A 304 13.27 1.80 3.90
N LEU A 305 14.25 2.60 3.49
CA LEU A 305 14.06 3.99 3.10
C LEU A 305 14.47 4.18 1.63
N ASN A 306 13.48 4.21 0.75
CA ASN A 306 13.68 4.38 -0.69
C ASN A 306 13.19 5.74 -1.18
N LEU A 307 14.15 6.57 -1.57
CA LEU A 307 13.99 7.96 -2.00
C LEU A 307 14.46 8.16 -3.45
N ALA A 308 14.76 7.06 -4.15
CA ALA A 308 15.41 7.08 -5.45
C ALA A 308 14.59 7.79 -6.53
N HIS A 309 15.24 8.22 -7.62
CA HIS A 309 14.56 8.79 -8.78
C HIS A 309 13.61 9.95 -8.42
N ASN A 310 14.18 10.97 -7.80
CA ASN A 310 13.51 12.21 -7.44
C ASN A 310 14.40 13.42 -7.81
N LYS A 311 14.01 14.61 -7.36
CA LYS A 311 14.73 15.87 -7.52
C LYS A 311 15.24 16.39 -6.16
N LEU A 312 15.47 15.49 -5.20
CA LEU A 312 15.94 15.84 -3.86
C LEU A 312 17.38 16.36 -3.91
N SER A 313 17.70 17.33 -3.05
CA SER A 313 18.97 18.04 -3.07
C SER A 313 19.48 18.35 -1.67
N GLY A 314 20.63 19.04 -1.60
CA GLY A 314 21.31 19.33 -0.36
C GLY A 314 22.13 18.14 0.15
N GLN A 315 22.33 18.07 1.46
CA GLN A 315 23.06 16.98 2.10
C GLN A 315 22.11 15.98 2.75
N VAL A 316 22.45 14.69 2.68
CA VAL A 316 21.77 13.66 3.48
C VAL A 316 22.11 13.91 4.96
N PRO A 317 21.12 14.11 5.85
CA PRO A 317 21.38 14.43 7.25
C PRO A 317 22.15 13.29 7.94
N GLU A 318 23.16 13.66 8.72
CA GLU A 318 24.05 12.71 9.42
C GLU A 318 23.31 11.60 10.19
N PRO A 319 22.28 11.90 10.99
CA PRO A 319 21.66 10.88 11.82
C PRO A 319 20.88 9.81 11.04
N VAL A 320 20.56 10.05 9.75
CA VAL A 320 19.87 9.07 8.89
C VAL A 320 20.70 7.80 8.72
N CYS A 321 22.02 7.96 8.58
CA CYS A 321 22.95 6.85 8.42
C CYS A 321 23.28 6.15 9.75
N SER A 322 22.76 6.67 10.86
CA SER A 322 22.91 6.09 12.19
C SER A 322 21.61 5.46 12.72
N LEU A 323 20.59 5.36 11.86
CA LEU A 323 19.34 4.66 12.16
C LEU A 323 19.60 3.17 12.36
N ARG A 324 19.23 2.67 13.54
CA ARG A 324 19.68 1.34 14.02
C ARG A 324 19.05 0.17 13.26
N SER A 325 17.81 0.33 12.81
CA SER A 325 17.06 -0.71 12.11
C SER A 325 17.25 -0.65 10.59
N LEU A 326 17.95 0.35 10.06
CA LEU A 326 18.02 0.60 8.62
C LEU A 326 18.82 -0.49 7.91
N VAL A 327 18.14 -1.25 7.06
CA VAL A 327 18.70 -2.33 6.25
C VAL A 327 18.97 -1.86 4.82
N ASN A 328 18.07 -1.03 4.27
CA ASN A 328 18.17 -0.52 2.92
C ASN A 328 17.93 0.99 2.87
N LEU A 329 18.88 1.73 2.31
CA LEU A 329 18.78 3.15 2.01
C LEU A 329 19.15 3.39 0.56
N THR A 330 18.16 3.79 -0.24
CA THR A 330 18.39 4.14 -1.64
C THR A 330 18.06 5.61 -1.85
N VAL A 331 19.07 6.43 -2.14
CA VAL A 331 18.92 7.85 -2.52
C VAL A 331 19.39 8.10 -3.95
N ALA A 332 19.57 7.03 -4.72
CA ALA A 332 20.09 7.08 -6.07
C ALA A 332 19.25 7.96 -7.01
N TYR A 333 19.85 8.47 -8.09
CA TYR A 333 19.17 9.29 -9.09
C TYR A 333 18.51 10.55 -8.49
N ASN A 334 19.21 11.26 -7.60
CA ASN A 334 18.81 12.56 -7.04
C ASN A 334 19.89 13.62 -7.33
N PHE A 335 19.86 14.75 -6.61
CA PHE A 335 20.81 15.86 -6.71
C PHE A 335 21.47 16.16 -5.37
N PHE A 336 21.67 15.12 -4.52
CA PHE A 336 22.38 15.29 -3.27
C PHE A 336 23.83 15.71 -3.53
N SER A 337 24.29 16.71 -2.78
CA SER A 337 25.64 17.28 -2.89
C SER A 337 26.63 16.72 -1.87
N GLY A 338 26.14 15.93 -0.90
CA GLY A 338 26.99 15.31 0.11
C GLY A 338 26.22 14.51 1.14
N PHE A 339 26.97 13.84 2.00
CA PHE A 339 26.50 13.09 3.16
C PHE A 339 27.57 13.13 4.25
N SER A 340 27.23 12.76 5.48
CA SER A 340 28.17 12.77 6.61
C SER A 340 29.23 11.66 6.51
N GLN A 341 30.30 11.78 7.30
CA GLN A 341 31.34 10.75 7.34
C GLN A 341 30.81 9.38 7.79
N ASP A 342 29.75 9.33 8.59
CA ASP A 342 29.09 8.08 8.97
C ASP A 342 28.37 7.41 7.80
N CYS A 343 27.69 8.19 6.95
CA CYS A 343 27.14 7.66 5.70
C CYS A 343 28.22 7.08 4.78
N ALA A 344 29.45 7.63 4.82
CA ALA A 344 30.56 7.12 4.03
C ALA A 344 30.93 5.67 4.38
N LYS A 345 30.68 5.23 5.62
CA LYS A 345 30.92 3.85 6.06
C LYS A 345 29.94 2.86 5.42
N LEU A 346 28.74 3.32 5.07
CA LEU A 346 27.67 2.49 4.52
C LEU A 346 27.77 2.30 3.00
N PHE A 347 28.53 3.13 2.30
CA PHE A 347 28.61 3.15 0.83
C PHE A 347 29.04 1.81 0.18
N ARG A 348 29.66 0.91 0.95
CA ARG A 348 30.10 -0.42 0.47
C ARG A 348 29.15 -1.55 0.86
N ASN A 349 28.07 -1.26 1.59
CA ASN A 349 27.15 -2.26 2.08
C ASN A 349 26.06 -2.53 1.04
N VAL A 350 25.76 -3.82 0.82
CA VAL A 350 24.60 -4.23 0.03
C VAL A 350 23.34 -3.65 0.70
N GLY A 351 22.54 -2.91 -0.06
CA GLY A 351 21.36 -2.19 0.44
C GLY A 351 21.52 -0.67 0.54
N PHE A 352 22.71 -0.11 0.31
CA PHE A 352 22.94 1.34 0.35
C PHE A 352 23.35 1.88 -1.02
N ASP A 353 22.49 2.66 -1.67
CA ASP A 353 22.74 3.18 -3.02
C ASP A 353 22.66 4.71 -3.06
N PHE A 354 23.82 5.33 -3.34
CA PHE A 354 24.03 6.76 -3.48
C PHE A 354 24.44 7.17 -4.90
N SER A 355 24.31 6.26 -5.87
CA SER A 355 24.69 6.50 -7.26
C SER A 355 23.85 7.60 -7.92
N LEU A 356 24.40 8.20 -8.97
CA LEU A 356 23.72 9.19 -9.82
C LEU A 356 23.14 10.35 -9.02
N ASN A 357 23.97 10.85 -8.09
CA ASN A 357 23.81 12.10 -7.38
C ASN A 357 24.84 13.14 -7.83
N CYS A 358 24.99 14.24 -7.09
CA CYS A 358 25.90 15.34 -7.38
C CYS A 358 26.99 15.50 -6.31
N ILE A 359 27.54 14.39 -5.85
CA ILE A 359 28.46 14.33 -4.71
C ILE A 359 29.90 14.49 -5.20
N PRO A 360 30.62 15.58 -4.86
CA PRO A 360 31.97 15.82 -5.35
C PRO A 360 32.96 14.72 -4.91
N GLY A 361 33.86 14.33 -5.83
CA GLY A 361 34.94 13.39 -5.53
C GLY A 361 34.51 11.93 -5.34
N ARG A 362 33.31 11.55 -5.81
CA ARG A 362 32.80 10.18 -5.77
C ARG A 362 32.58 9.62 -7.17
N ASP A 363 32.72 8.30 -7.28
CA ASP A 363 32.40 7.56 -8.50
C ASP A 363 30.89 7.39 -8.70
N MET A 364 30.49 7.02 -9.91
CA MET A 364 29.10 6.75 -10.30
C MET A 364 28.14 7.92 -9.98
N GLN A 365 28.63 9.15 -10.09
CA GLN A 365 27.82 10.36 -9.94
C GLN A 365 27.35 10.87 -11.30
N ARG A 366 26.37 11.78 -11.28
CA ARG A 366 25.88 12.41 -12.52
C ARG A 366 27.01 13.17 -13.21
N PRO A 367 27.04 13.14 -14.56
CA PRO A 367 28.00 13.92 -15.31
C PRO A 367 27.67 15.42 -15.25
N GLN A 368 28.68 16.26 -15.41
CA GLN A 368 28.44 17.68 -15.71
C GLN A 368 27.85 17.81 -17.13
N PRO A 369 26.93 18.77 -17.37
CA PRO A 369 26.52 19.87 -16.50
C PRO A 369 25.28 19.58 -15.63
N GLU A 370 24.80 18.35 -15.52
CA GLU A 370 23.54 18.05 -14.78
C GLU A 370 23.58 18.53 -13.33
N CYS A 371 24.75 18.49 -12.69
CA CYS A 371 24.95 18.95 -11.31
C CYS A 371 25.19 20.45 -11.17
N SER A 372 25.21 21.20 -12.28
CA SER A 372 25.39 22.65 -12.25
C SER A 372 24.10 23.40 -11.87
N VAL A 373 22.94 22.72 -11.94
CA VAL A 373 21.63 23.31 -11.60
C VAL A 373 20.95 22.42 -10.56
N ILE A 374 20.74 22.96 -9.36
CA ILE A 374 19.96 22.27 -8.33
C ILE A 374 18.47 22.46 -8.64
N PRO A 375 17.70 21.39 -8.92
CA PRO A 375 16.28 21.53 -9.16
C PRO A 375 15.53 21.97 -7.88
N GLY A 376 14.49 22.78 -8.04
CA GLY A 376 13.59 23.13 -6.94
C GLY A 376 14.06 24.29 -6.05
N GLY A 377 14.71 25.30 -6.62
CA GLY A 377 15.20 26.52 -5.93
C GLY A 377 14.15 27.44 -5.27
N GLY A 378 12.94 26.95 -4.99
CA GLY A 378 11.98 27.67 -4.16
C GLY A 378 12.35 27.56 -2.68
N LEU A 379 12.31 28.68 -1.95
CA LEU A 379 12.64 28.77 -0.51
C LEU A 379 11.83 27.79 0.38
N SER A 380 10.65 27.33 -0.07
CA SER A 380 9.74 26.49 0.72
C SER A 380 10.25 25.07 0.99
N CYS A 381 11.14 24.55 0.15
CA CYS A 381 11.70 23.20 0.27
C CYS A 381 13.17 23.20 0.72
N LEU A 382 13.70 24.37 1.09
CA LEU A 382 15.05 24.50 1.61
C LEU A 382 15.07 24.19 3.10
N ARG A 383 16.09 23.44 3.50
CA ARG A 383 16.42 23.28 4.92
C ARG A 383 17.03 24.59 5.42
N ILE A 384 16.37 25.24 6.37
CA ILE A 384 17.01 26.24 7.23
C ILE A 384 17.55 25.45 8.43
N PRO A 385 18.88 25.32 8.60
CA PRO A 385 19.45 24.63 9.74
C PRO A 385 18.92 25.24 11.04
N SER A 386 18.30 24.44 11.90
CA SER A 386 17.88 24.89 13.23
C SER A 386 19.14 25.15 14.07
N PRO A 387 19.20 26.26 14.82
CA PRO A 387 20.28 26.50 15.78
C PRO A 387 20.27 25.50 16.95
N GLN A 388 19.13 24.84 17.19
CA GLN A 388 18.99 23.81 18.21
C GLN A 388 19.00 22.41 17.59
N PRO A 389 19.68 21.43 18.22
CA PRO A 389 19.68 20.04 17.78
C PRO A 389 18.26 19.46 17.88
N LEU A 390 17.89 18.67 16.88
CA LEU A 390 16.58 18.02 16.85
C LEU A 390 16.46 17.00 17.98
N ILE A 391 15.43 17.15 18.81
CA ILE A 391 15.06 16.17 19.84
C ILE A 391 13.78 15.46 19.37
N CYS A 392 13.92 14.23 18.87
CA CYS A 392 12.79 13.46 18.35
C CYS A 392 11.63 13.32 19.35
N GLY A 393 11.96 13.28 20.65
CA GLY A 393 11.01 13.21 21.77
C GLY A 393 9.97 14.32 21.80
N SER A 394 10.37 15.57 21.49
CA SER A 394 9.52 16.77 21.56
C SER A 394 8.88 17.17 20.22
N LEU A 395 9.05 16.32 19.19
CA LEU A 395 8.56 16.59 17.84
C LEU A 395 7.03 16.82 17.75
N PRO A 396 6.16 16.04 18.44
CA PRO A 396 4.71 16.26 18.39
C PRO A 396 4.32 17.68 18.82
N GLN A 397 4.80 18.11 19.99
CA GLN A 397 4.53 19.44 20.56
C GLN A 397 5.02 20.57 19.65
N THR A 398 6.17 20.37 19.00
CA THR A 398 6.78 21.38 18.11
C THR A 398 6.02 21.53 16.79
N LEU A 399 5.47 20.43 16.27
CA LEU A 399 4.71 20.44 15.02
C LEU A 399 3.25 20.86 15.22
N GLU A 400 2.60 20.45 16.32
CA GLU A 400 1.25 20.91 16.69
C GLU A 400 1.20 22.44 16.86
N ALA A 401 2.23 23.03 17.48
CA ALA A 401 2.35 24.48 17.62
C ALA A 401 2.49 25.23 16.28
N LYS A 402 2.94 24.55 15.21
CA LYS A 402 3.09 25.14 13.85
C LYS A 402 1.87 24.92 12.96
N ILE A 403 1.06 23.90 13.25
CA ILE A 403 -0.14 23.55 12.47
C ILE A 403 -1.40 24.24 13.03
N SER A 404 -1.36 24.68 14.29
CA SER A 404 -2.41 25.50 14.89
C SER A 404 -2.42 26.90 14.25
N PRO A 405 -3.52 27.36 13.63
CA PRO A 405 -3.61 28.75 13.21
C PRO A 405 -3.51 29.61 14.46
N SER A 406 -2.54 30.53 14.49
CA SER A 406 -2.48 31.58 15.50
C SER A 406 -3.85 32.26 15.53
N SER A 407 -4.58 32.03 16.62
CA SER A 407 -5.85 32.72 16.86
C SER A 407 -5.56 34.21 16.94
N PRO A 408 -6.29 35.07 16.23
CA PRO A 408 -6.15 36.52 16.37
C PRO A 408 -6.54 37.01 17.77
#